data_AF-A0A409WNG9-F1
#
_entry.id   AF-A0A409WNG9-F1
#
_cell.length_a   1.000
_cell.length_b   1.000
_cell.length_c   1.000
_cell.angle_alpha   90.00
_cell.angle_beta   90.00
_cell.angle_gamma   90.00
#
_symmetry.space_group_name_H-M   'P 1'
#
loop_
_entity.id
_entity.type
_entity.pdbx_description
1 polymer ?
#
loop_
_entity_poly.entity_id
_entity_poly.type
_entity_poly.pdbx_seq_one_letter_code
_entity_poly.pdbx_strand_id
1 'polypeptide(L)'
;MSSPKAIIQIFVTGSKILGKAFLEAGRQAVKNAKYTPQGVVGDASGVGNATSGSPTDQLTRQHRMTLDEAQLILNVKRDDQLETILKNYEHLFKANSPPAKAEKQKPAPRGATSKQAAAAYHSHYLQSKVVRARERIEAELKLAESSSEEAASESSPKAEKGTTSSTEPPPPSSGSTQ
;
A
#
# COMPACT_ATOMS: atom_id res chain seq x y z
N MET A 1 -29.92 -21.16 -55.02
CA MET A 1 -31.03 -20.94 -54.08
C MET A 1 -30.48 -20.94 -52.66
N SER A 2 -30.24 -19.77 -52.07
CA SER A 2 -29.86 -19.68 -50.65
C SER A 2 -31.03 -20.18 -49.83
N SER A 3 -30.86 -21.28 -49.09
CA SER A 3 -31.96 -21.90 -48.36
C SER A 3 -32.14 -21.18 -47.02
N PRO A 4 -33.33 -20.64 -46.71
CA PRO A 4 -33.61 -19.96 -45.43
C PRO A 4 -33.27 -20.82 -44.20
N LYS A 5 -33.33 -22.15 -44.34
CA LYS A 5 -32.98 -23.12 -43.30
C LYS A 5 -31.49 -23.11 -42.94
N ALA A 6 -30.59 -22.92 -43.91
CA ALA A 6 -29.16 -22.84 -43.65
C ALA A 6 -28.80 -21.59 -42.82
N ILE A 7 -29.45 -20.46 -43.10
CA ILE A 7 -29.23 -19.19 -42.37
C ILE A 7 -29.67 -19.33 -40.91
N ILE A 8 -30.85 -19.91 -40.66
CA ILE A 8 -31.37 -20.17 -39.32
C ILE A 8 -30.44 -21.13 -38.55
N GLN A 9 -29.93 -22.17 -39.22
CA GLN A 9 -29.05 -23.14 -38.60
C GLN A 9 -27.69 -22.54 -38.21
N ILE A 10 -27.13 -21.66 -39.04
CA ILE A 10 -25.89 -20.92 -38.73
C ILE A 10 -26.12 -20.01 -37.52
N PHE A 11 -27.25 -19.31 -37.46
CA PHE A 11 -27.58 -18.46 -36.31
C PHE A 11 -27.71 -19.27 -35.01
N VAL A 12 -28.50 -20.34 -35.01
CA VAL A 12 -28.72 -21.16 -33.81
C VAL A 12 -27.42 -21.83 -33.34
N THR A 13 -26.58 -22.28 -34.27
CA THR A 13 -25.30 -22.92 -33.96
C THR A 13 -24.30 -21.89 -33.45
N GLY A 14 -24.20 -20.73 -34.10
CA GLY A 14 -23.34 -19.62 -33.70
C GLY A 14 -23.69 -19.08 -32.31
N SER A 15 -24.97 -18.87 -32.00
CA SER A 15 -25.41 -18.40 -30.70
C SER A 15 -25.13 -19.39 -29.56
N LYS A 16 -25.21 -20.70 -29.82
CA LYS A 16 -24.90 -21.73 -28.81
C LYS A 16 -23.41 -21.76 -28.45
N ILE A 17 -22.55 -21.62 -29.44
CA ILE A 17 -21.09 -21.62 -29.25
C ILE A 17 -20.68 -20.34 -28.51
N LEU A 18 -21.19 -19.19 -28.93
CA LEU A 18 -20.93 -17.90 -28.29
C LEU A 18 -21.42 -17.85 -26.84
N GLY A 19 -22.63 -18.37 -26.56
CA GLY A 19 -23.19 -18.40 -25.22
C GLY A 19 -22.40 -19.28 -24.24
N LYS A 20 -21.91 -20.45 -24.68
CA LYS A 20 -21.09 -21.33 -23.83
C LYS A 20 -19.73 -20.71 -23.51
N ALA A 21 -19.07 -20.09 -24.49
CA ALA A 21 -17.80 -19.41 -24.29
C ALA A 21 -17.91 -18.23 -23.31
N PHE A 22 -18.96 -17.40 -23.43
CA PHE A 22 -19.20 -16.29 -22.50
C PHE A 22 -19.46 -16.77 -21.06
N LEU A 23 -20.22 -17.86 -20.88
CA LEU A 23 -20.49 -18.41 -19.54
C LEU A 23 -19.21 -18.96 -18.89
N GLU A 24 -18.38 -19.66 -19.66
CA GLU A 24 -17.13 -20.22 -19.17
C GLU A 24 -16.09 -19.13 -18.88
N ALA A 25 -15.95 -18.15 -19.76
CA ALA A 25 -15.11 -16.98 -19.56
C ALA A 25 -15.59 -16.16 -18.34
N GLY A 26 -16.90 -15.98 -18.17
CA GLY A 26 -17.48 -15.32 -16.99
C GLY A 26 -17.17 -16.06 -15.69
N ARG A 27 -17.30 -17.40 -15.68
CA ARG A 27 -16.89 -18.22 -14.53
C ARG A 27 -15.40 -18.13 -14.25
N GLN A 28 -14.57 -18.11 -15.29
CA GLN A 28 -13.12 -17.95 -15.17
C GLN A 28 -12.74 -16.56 -14.64
N ALA A 29 -13.44 -15.51 -15.08
CA ALA A 29 -13.27 -14.16 -14.57
C ALA A 29 -13.62 -14.06 -13.08
N VAL A 30 -14.71 -14.70 -12.63
CA VAL A 30 -15.07 -14.73 -11.20
C VAL A 30 -14.04 -15.51 -10.37
N LYS A 31 -13.49 -16.62 -10.89
CA LYS A 31 -12.40 -17.33 -10.22
C LYS A 31 -11.16 -16.46 -10.13
N ASN A 32 -10.76 -15.81 -11.22
CA ASN A 32 -9.61 -14.90 -11.23
C ASN A 32 -9.84 -13.64 -10.38
N ALA A 33 -11.08 -13.20 -10.19
CA ALA A 33 -11.42 -12.10 -9.28
C ALA A 33 -11.34 -12.53 -7.80
N LYS A 34 -11.53 -13.82 -7.50
CA LYS A 34 -11.27 -14.38 -6.16
C LYS A 34 -9.78 -14.62 -5.93
N TYR A 35 -9.06 -14.98 -7.00
CA TYR A 35 -7.60 -15.03 -7.05
C TYR A 35 -7.05 -13.71 -7.63
N THR A 36 -7.52 -12.56 -7.14
CA THR A 36 -6.80 -11.32 -7.42
C THR A 36 -5.45 -11.42 -6.73
N PRO A 37 -4.32 -11.28 -7.46
CA PRO A 37 -3.01 -11.28 -6.82
C PRO A 37 -3.03 -10.24 -5.72
N GLN A 38 -2.69 -10.69 -4.52
CA GLN A 38 -2.51 -9.90 -3.31
C GLN A 38 -1.53 -8.76 -3.66
N GLY A 39 -2.06 -7.57 -4.00
CA GLY A 39 -1.25 -6.46 -4.52
C GLY A 39 -1.89 -5.60 -5.61
N VAL A 40 -2.99 -6.03 -6.25
CA VAL A 40 -3.72 -5.20 -7.26
C VAL A 40 -5.19 -5.02 -6.88
N VAL A 41 -5.44 -4.73 -5.60
CA VAL A 41 -6.78 -4.36 -5.12
C VAL A 41 -6.62 -3.00 -4.46
N GLY A 42 -7.32 -2.00 -5.00
CA GLY A 42 -7.13 -0.60 -4.60
C GLY A 42 -7.19 -0.41 -3.09
N ASP A 43 -6.41 0.56 -2.60
CA ASP A 43 -6.33 1.11 -1.24
C ASP A 43 -7.32 0.58 -0.19
N ALA A 44 -8.62 0.66 -0.49
CA ALA A 44 -9.70 0.35 0.44
C ALA A 44 -9.76 -1.12 0.86
N SER A 45 -9.44 -2.07 -0.04
CA SER A 45 -9.61 -3.49 0.27
C SER A 45 -8.45 -4.06 1.07
N GLY A 46 -7.21 -3.62 0.82
CA GLY A 46 -6.05 -4.03 1.61
C GLY A 46 -6.07 -3.44 3.02
N VAL A 47 -6.44 -2.16 3.15
CA VAL A 47 -6.54 -1.47 4.44
C VAL A 47 -7.75 -1.93 5.25
N GLY A 48 -8.85 -2.35 4.61
CA GLY A 48 -10.04 -2.86 5.29
C GLY A 48 -9.82 -4.19 6.01
N ASN A 49 -8.88 -5.00 5.53
CA ASN A 49 -8.52 -6.29 6.13
C ASN A 49 -7.41 -6.18 7.19
N ALA A 50 -6.85 -4.99 7.37
CA ALA A 50 -5.84 -4.70 8.37
C ALA A 50 -6.46 -4.50 9.75
N THR A 51 -6.95 -5.58 10.37
CA THR A 51 -7.61 -5.58 11.69
C THR A 51 -6.78 -6.21 12.82
N SER A 52 -5.62 -6.78 12.50
CA SER A 52 -4.68 -7.37 13.43
C SER A 52 -3.92 -6.31 14.26
N GLY A 53 -3.39 -6.74 15.41
CA GLY A 53 -2.49 -5.93 16.24
C GLY A 53 -1.05 -5.87 15.72
N SER A 54 -0.72 -6.59 14.63
CA SER A 54 0.67 -6.67 14.15
C SER A 54 1.21 -5.29 13.74
N PRO A 55 2.52 -5.01 13.94
CA PRO A 55 3.12 -3.74 13.58
C PRO A 55 2.90 -3.32 12.11
N THR A 56 3.07 -4.26 11.17
CA THR A 56 2.78 -4.05 9.73
C THR A 56 1.33 -3.61 9.49
N ASP A 57 0.39 -4.12 10.28
CA ASP A 57 -1.03 -3.82 10.13
C ASP A 57 -1.39 -2.44 10.68
N GLN A 58 -0.74 -2.04 11.77
CA GLN A 58 -0.82 -0.69 12.29
C GLN A 58 -0.31 0.33 11.26
N LEU A 59 0.83 0.04 10.61
CA LEU A 59 1.39 0.88 9.54
C LEU A 59 0.44 0.95 8.33
N THR A 60 -0.18 -0.16 7.94
CA THR A 60 -1.18 -0.18 6.85
C THR A 60 -2.38 0.72 7.15
N ARG A 61 -2.87 0.73 8.39
CA ARG A 61 -3.96 1.63 8.83
C ARG A 61 -3.53 3.09 8.89
N GLN A 62 -2.29 3.35 9.30
CA GLN A 62 -1.73 4.71 9.43
C GLN A 62 -1.53 5.37 8.06
N HIS A 63 -0.83 4.71 7.15
CA HIS A 63 -0.54 5.27 5.82
C HIS A 63 -1.69 5.08 4.82
N ARG A 64 -2.70 4.28 5.18
CA ARG A 64 -3.85 3.92 4.33
C ARG A 64 -3.39 3.31 3.00
N MET A 65 -2.35 2.46 3.06
CA MET A 65 -1.86 1.65 1.95
C MET A 65 -1.09 0.44 2.48
N THR A 66 -1.06 -0.63 1.71
CA THR A 66 -0.30 -1.83 2.05
C THR A 66 1.18 -1.69 1.68
N LEU A 67 2.06 -2.52 2.26
CA LEU A 67 3.48 -2.55 1.89
C LEU A 67 3.67 -2.95 0.41
N ASP A 68 2.91 -3.94 -0.06
CA ASP A 68 2.98 -4.40 -1.45
C ASP A 68 2.54 -3.31 -2.43
N GLU A 69 1.53 -2.53 -2.07
CA GLU A 69 1.10 -1.36 -2.85
C GLU A 69 2.16 -0.27 -2.88
N ALA A 70 2.82 0.01 -1.75
CA ALA A 70 3.91 0.99 -1.71
C ALA A 70 5.07 0.58 -2.63
N GLN A 71 5.41 -0.71 -2.65
CA GLN A 71 6.42 -1.28 -3.53
C GLN A 71 6.03 -1.17 -5.00
N LEU A 72 4.76 -1.46 -5.32
CA LEU A 72 4.24 -1.32 -6.67
C LEU A 72 4.26 0.15 -7.15
N ILE A 73 3.85 1.09 -6.28
CA ILE A 73 3.84 2.53 -6.60
C ILE A 73 5.24 3.04 -6.91
N LEU A 74 6.25 2.65 -6.11
CA LEU A 74 7.64 3.06 -6.33
C LEU A 74 8.39 2.17 -7.32
N ASN A 75 7.76 1.12 -7.85
CA ASN A 75 8.37 0.12 -8.72
C ASN A 75 9.67 -0.44 -8.14
N VAL A 76 9.61 -0.90 -6.89
CA VAL A 76 10.72 -1.49 -6.14
C VAL A 76 10.36 -2.87 -5.62
N LYS A 77 11.37 -3.68 -5.35
CA LYS A 77 11.27 -5.01 -4.73
C LYS A 77 11.52 -4.92 -3.22
N ARG A 78 11.20 -6.00 -2.51
CA ARG A 78 11.38 -6.09 -1.05
C ARG A 78 12.83 -5.88 -0.59
N ASP A 79 13.78 -6.33 -1.40
CA ASP A 79 15.21 -6.34 -1.05
C ASP A 79 15.99 -5.16 -1.67
N ASP A 80 15.29 -4.19 -2.26
CA ASP A 80 15.93 -3.03 -2.88
C ASP A 80 16.52 -2.09 -1.81
N GLN A 81 17.71 -1.57 -2.12
CA GLN A 81 18.42 -0.61 -1.28
C GLN A 81 17.65 0.72 -1.18
N LEU A 82 17.78 1.40 -0.05
CA LEU A 82 17.14 2.69 0.21
C LEU A 82 17.44 3.74 -0.88
N GLU A 83 18.65 3.72 -1.44
CA GLU A 83 19.03 4.59 -2.55
C GLU A 83 18.15 4.44 -3.79
N THR A 84 17.78 3.20 -4.13
CA THR A 84 16.93 2.90 -5.28
C THR A 84 15.51 3.40 -5.04
N ILE A 85 15.01 3.22 -3.81
CA ILE A 85 13.70 3.72 -3.38
C ILE A 85 13.65 5.24 -3.51
N LEU A 86 14.67 5.95 -3.04
CA LEU A 86 14.76 7.41 -3.12
C LEU A 86 14.85 7.90 -4.57
N LYS A 87 15.67 7.26 -5.42
CA LYS A 87 15.78 7.60 -6.85
C LYS A 87 14.44 7.48 -7.56
N ASN A 88 13.72 6.38 -7.33
CA ASN A 88 12.41 6.14 -7.95
C ASN A 88 11.37 7.13 -7.41
N TYR A 89 11.38 7.39 -6.11
CA TYR A 89 10.54 8.41 -5.47
C TYR A 89 10.75 9.78 -6.10
N GLU A 90 11.99 10.26 -6.21
CA GLU A 90 12.29 11.58 -6.78
C GLU A 90 11.84 11.68 -8.23
N HIS A 91 12.09 10.63 -9.02
CA HIS A 91 11.68 10.57 -10.42
C HIS A 91 10.16 10.65 -10.56
N LEU A 92 9.41 9.82 -9.83
CA LEU A 92 7.94 9.79 -9.87
C LEU A 92 7.33 11.06 -9.29
N PHE A 93 7.89 11.59 -8.20
CA PHE A 93 7.41 12.83 -7.60
C PHE A 93 7.58 14.02 -8.55
N LYS A 94 8.74 14.14 -9.19
CA LYS A 94 9.03 15.20 -10.17
C LYS A 94 8.15 15.08 -11.42
N ALA A 95 8.00 13.88 -11.97
CA ALA A 95 7.16 13.64 -13.14
C ALA A 95 5.68 14.01 -12.90
N ASN A 96 5.22 13.87 -11.65
CA ASN A 96 3.85 14.21 -11.26
C ASN A 96 3.72 15.59 -10.61
N SER A 97 4.82 16.33 -10.41
CA SER A 97 4.82 17.64 -9.76
C SER A 97 4.04 18.68 -10.56
N PRO A 98 3.53 19.75 -9.91
CA PRO A 98 2.91 20.84 -10.65
C PRO A 98 3.91 21.39 -11.67
N PRO A 99 3.47 21.67 -12.91
CA PRO A 99 4.32 22.38 -13.85
C PRO A 99 4.79 23.67 -13.18
N ALA A 100 6.08 23.96 -13.25
CA ALA A 100 6.64 25.18 -12.69
C ALA A 100 5.89 26.37 -13.31
N LYS A 101 4.97 26.96 -12.52
CA LYS A 101 4.09 28.11 -12.81
C LYS A 101 3.82 28.32 -14.30
N ALA A 102 2.57 28.08 -14.72
CA ALA A 102 1.97 28.92 -15.73
C ALA A 102 2.23 30.38 -15.35
N GLU A 103 3.25 31.01 -15.96
CA GLU A 103 3.40 32.45 -15.92
C GLU A 103 2.06 32.99 -16.35
N LYS A 104 1.41 33.70 -15.43
CA LYS A 104 0.12 34.37 -15.55
C LYS A 104 -0.21 34.64 -17.01
N GLN A 105 -0.89 33.71 -17.68
CA GLN A 105 -1.39 33.96 -19.01
C GLN A 105 -2.48 35.01 -18.81
N LYS A 106 -2.13 36.26 -19.14
CA LYS A 106 -3.01 37.40 -19.27
C LYS A 106 -4.30 36.90 -19.94
N PRO A 107 -5.51 37.22 -19.43
CA PRO A 107 -6.73 36.71 -20.04
C PRO A 107 -6.72 37.07 -21.53
N ALA A 108 -6.63 36.05 -22.39
CA ALA A 108 -6.68 36.27 -23.83
C ALA A 108 -8.06 36.87 -24.17
N PRO A 109 -8.13 37.82 -25.13
CA PRO A 109 -9.39 38.44 -25.50
C PRO A 109 -10.37 37.37 -26.00
N ARG A 110 -11.63 37.48 -25.56
CA ARG A 110 -12.75 36.65 -26.07
C ARG A 110 -12.79 36.76 -27.59
N GLY A 111 -12.53 35.66 -28.30
CA GLY A 111 -12.75 35.60 -29.75
C GLY A 111 -11.82 34.70 -30.57
N ALA A 112 -10.76 34.12 -30.01
CA ALA A 112 -9.92 33.17 -30.75
C ALA A 112 -10.35 31.72 -30.47
N THR A 113 -10.66 30.97 -31.52
CA THR A 113 -10.80 29.50 -31.49
C THR A 113 -9.46 28.87 -31.14
N SER A 114 -9.14 28.84 -29.85
CA SER A 114 -7.89 28.29 -29.35
C SER A 114 -7.93 26.77 -29.45
N LYS A 115 -7.07 26.21 -30.31
CA LYS A 115 -6.55 24.85 -30.15
C LYS A 115 -6.03 24.78 -28.70
N GLN A 116 -6.76 24.08 -27.82
CA GLN A 116 -6.47 23.98 -26.40
C GLN A 116 -4.97 23.74 -26.19
N ALA A 117 -4.25 24.74 -25.68
CA ALA A 117 -2.97 24.48 -25.03
C ALA A 117 -3.30 23.56 -23.86
N ALA A 118 -2.81 22.31 -23.93
CA ALA A 118 -3.06 21.31 -22.89
C ALA A 118 -2.58 21.92 -21.56
N ALA A 119 -3.53 22.28 -20.69
CA ALA A 119 -3.19 22.66 -19.33
C ALA A 119 -2.37 21.50 -18.76
N ALA A 120 -1.15 21.78 -18.30
CA ALA A 120 -0.33 20.76 -17.69
C ALA A 120 -1.00 20.35 -16.37
N TYR A 121 -1.85 19.32 -16.46
CA TYR A 121 -2.60 18.78 -15.34
C TYR A 121 -1.64 17.97 -14.47
N HIS A 122 -1.40 18.44 -13.25
CA HIS A 122 -0.73 17.66 -12.21
C HIS A 122 -1.79 17.06 -11.29
N SER A 123 -1.59 15.81 -10.87
CA SER A 123 -2.48 15.16 -9.91
C SER A 123 -1.90 15.24 -8.52
N HIS A 124 -2.52 16.05 -7.66
CA HIS A 124 -2.17 16.09 -6.24
C HIS A 124 -2.37 14.71 -5.58
N TYR A 125 -3.35 13.94 -6.03
CA TYR A 125 -3.58 12.58 -5.53
C TYR A 125 -2.40 11.67 -5.83
N LEU A 126 -1.87 11.68 -7.06
CA LEU A 126 -0.71 10.86 -7.43
C LEU A 126 0.54 11.26 -6.64
N GLN A 127 0.79 12.56 -6.46
CA GLN A 127 1.89 13.02 -5.60
C GLN A 127 1.71 12.54 -4.16
N SER A 128 0.50 12.69 -3.61
CA SER A 128 0.18 12.23 -2.25
C SER A 128 0.34 10.71 -2.09
N LYS A 129 0.19 9.93 -3.16
CA LYS A 129 0.41 8.48 -3.18
C LYS A 129 1.89 8.13 -3.16
N VAL A 130 2.68 8.79 -4.00
CA VAL A 130 4.13 8.59 -4.08
C VAL A 130 4.79 8.95 -2.75
N VAL A 131 4.37 10.04 -2.10
CA VAL A 131 4.88 10.43 -0.76
C VAL A 131 4.53 9.38 0.27
N ARG A 132 3.25 8.99 0.37
CA ARG A 132 2.84 7.98 1.36
C ARG A 132 3.49 6.62 1.13
N ALA A 133 3.76 6.23 -0.11
CA ALA A 133 4.46 5.00 -0.44
C ALA A 133 5.89 5.00 0.10
N ARG A 134 6.60 6.13 -0.04
CA ARG A 134 7.93 6.31 0.54
C ARG A 134 7.90 6.19 2.06
N GLU A 135 7.02 6.93 2.71
CA GLU A 135 6.87 6.92 4.18
C GLU A 135 6.51 5.52 4.70
N ARG A 136 5.65 4.78 3.98
CA ARG A 136 5.23 3.42 4.36
C ARG A 136 6.39 2.42 4.32
N ILE A 137 7.30 2.56 3.35
CA ILE A 137 8.48 1.69 3.24
C ILE A 137 9.55 2.11 4.25
N GLU A 138 9.78 3.42 4.44
CA GLU A 138 10.68 3.94 5.48
C GLU A 138 10.27 3.46 6.88
N ALA A 139 8.97 3.41 7.16
CA ALA A 139 8.46 2.91 8.44
C ALA A 139 8.70 1.41 8.65
N GLU A 140 8.64 0.57 7.61
CA GLU A 140 8.97 -0.86 7.73
C GLU A 140 10.46 -1.10 7.88
N LEU A 141 11.30 -0.34 7.16
CA LEU A 141 12.75 -0.43 7.32
C LEU A 141 13.14 -0.07 8.75
N LYS A 142 12.57 1.02 9.30
CA LYS A 142 12.79 1.41 10.69
C LYS A 142 12.30 0.36 11.68
N LEU A 143 11.14 -0.25 11.43
CA LEU A 143 10.61 -1.32 12.27
C LEU A 143 11.52 -2.56 12.25
N ALA A 144 12.07 -2.91 11.08
CA ALA A 144 13.01 -4.01 10.92
C ALA A 144 14.35 -3.73 11.63
N GLU A 145 14.85 -2.50 11.58
CA GLU A 145 16.02 -2.04 12.34
C GLU A 145 15.79 -2.17 13.85
N SER A 146 14.68 -1.63 14.37
CA SER A 146 14.36 -1.72 15.80
C SER A 146 14.17 -3.16 16.29
N SER A 147 13.59 -4.04 15.47
CA SER A 147 13.44 -5.46 15.81
C SER A 147 14.79 -6.19 15.83
N SER A 148 15.75 -5.75 15.02
CA SER A 148 17.10 -6.34 14.97
C SER A 148 17.96 -5.89 16.16
N GLU A 149 17.77 -4.65 16.62
CA GLU A 149 18.44 -4.09 17.79
C GLU A 149 17.92 -4.70 19.11
N GLU A 150 16.61 -4.94 19.23
CA GLU A 150 16.04 -5.64 20.38
C GLU A 150 16.53 -7.09 20.46
N ALA A 151 16.61 -7.81 19.34
CA ALA A 151 17.14 -9.17 19.29
C ALA A 151 18.64 -9.27 19.64
N ALA A 152 19.43 -8.22 19.35
CA ALA A 152 20.84 -8.14 19.74
C ALA A 152 21.03 -7.79 21.23
N SER A 153 20.02 -7.17 21.87
CA SER A 153 20.04 -6.82 23.29
C SER A 153 19.59 -7.96 24.23
N GLU A 154 18.87 -8.96 23.70
CA GLU A 154 18.42 -10.14 24.46
C GLU A 154 19.43 -11.31 24.51
N SER A 155 20.57 -11.25 23.80
CA SER A 155 21.57 -12.33 23.77
C SER A 155 22.72 -12.21 24.79
N SER A 156 22.58 -11.42 25.86
CA SER A 156 23.52 -11.42 27.00
C SER A 156 22.99 -12.30 28.14
N PRO A 157 23.66 -13.40 28.52
CA PRO A 157 23.20 -14.27 29.60
C PRO A 157 23.47 -13.57 30.94
N LYS A 158 22.43 -13.05 31.59
CA LYS A 158 22.53 -12.61 32.99
C LYS A 158 22.41 -13.82 33.91
N ALA A 159 23.52 -14.53 34.07
CA ALA A 159 23.69 -15.50 35.13
C ALA A 159 23.80 -14.80 36.49
N GLU A 160 23.02 -15.33 37.42
CA GLU A 160 22.97 -15.16 38.87
C GLU A 160 24.17 -14.48 39.57
N LYS A 161 23.86 -13.48 40.40
CA LYS A 161 24.36 -13.46 41.78
C LYS A 161 23.39 -12.67 42.66
N GLY A 162 22.84 -13.37 43.65
CA GLY A 162 21.89 -12.80 44.60
C GLY A 162 22.48 -11.71 45.47
N THR A 163 21.61 -10.83 45.96
CA THR A 163 21.47 -10.49 47.38
C THR A 163 20.17 -9.69 47.50
N THR A 164 19.24 -10.27 48.24
CA THR A 164 17.98 -9.69 48.67
C THR A 164 18.22 -8.41 49.48
N SER A 165 17.77 -7.26 49.00
CA SER A 165 17.58 -6.07 49.84
C SER A 165 16.09 -5.95 50.19
N SER A 166 15.67 -6.75 51.16
CA SER A 166 14.41 -6.56 51.86
C SER A 166 14.48 -5.24 52.62
N THR A 167 13.61 -4.29 52.28
CA THR A 167 13.36 -3.10 53.08
C THR A 167 12.57 -3.51 54.31
N GLU A 168 13.24 -3.57 55.46
CA GLU A 168 12.64 -3.76 56.78
C GLU A 168 12.31 -2.39 57.40
N PRO A 169 11.07 -2.14 57.88
CA PRO A 169 10.75 -0.94 58.67
C PRO A 169 11.22 -1.08 60.14
N PRO A 170 11.48 0.04 60.84
CA PRO A 170 12.10 0.04 62.18
C PRO A 170 11.19 -0.52 63.30
N PRO A 171 11.78 -0.96 64.43
CA PRO A 171 11.13 -1.84 65.41
C PRO A 171 10.13 -1.13 66.36
N PRO A 172 9.17 -1.87 66.94
CA PRO A 172 8.31 -1.34 67.99
C PRO A 172 9.05 -1.20 69.33
N SER A 173 8.94 -0.01 69.92
CA SER A 173 9.31 0.32 71.29
C SER A 173 8.71 -0.67 72.28
N SER A 174 9.55 -1.50 72.91
CA SER A 174 9.18 -2.28 74.10
C SER A 174 9.26 -1.40 75.35
N GLY A 175 8.09 -0.97 75.84
CA GLY A 175 7.90 -0.38 77.16
C GLY A 175 7.28 -1.42 78.09
N SER A 176 8.07 -1.83 79.07
CA SER A 176 7.86 -2.91 80.05
C SER A 176 6.87 -2.55 81.18
N THR A 177 6.14 -3.56 81.70
CA THR A 177 5.66 -3.70 83.11
C THR A 177 4.51 -2.75 83.53
N GLN A 178 3.41 -3.15 84.16
CA GLN A 178 3.04 -4.30 85.00
C GLN A 178 1.52 -4.52 84.90
#